data_AF-A0A1V5J6D9-F1
#
_entry.id   AF-A0A1V5J6D9-F1
#
_cell.length_a   1.000
_cell.length_b   1.000
_cell.length_c   1.000
_cell.angle_alpha   90.00
_cell.angle_beta   90.00
_cell.angle_gamma   90.00
#
_symmetry.space_group_name_H-M   'P 1'
#
loop_
_entity.id
_entity.type
_entity.pdbx_description
1 polymer ?
#
loop_
_entity_poly.entity_id
_entity_poly.type
_entity_poly.pdbx_seq_one_letter_code
_entity_poly.pdbx_strand_id
1 'polypeptide(L)' 'MINMGTKYTSTDSDGWTVRTGDGKPSAHFEYAVAAREGKPDLLSTFEYIEEVLTKR' A
#
# COMPACT_ATOMS: atom_id res chain seq x y z
N MET A 1 -0.08 4.48 -1.62
CA MET A 1 1.38 4.66 -1.52
C MET A 1 1.65 6.04 -0.91
N ILE A 2 2.43 6.11 0.16
CA ILE A 2 2.81 7.37 0.83
C ILE A 2 4.33 7.46 0.86
N ASN A 3 4.84 8.59 0.38
CA ASN A 3 6.27 8.87 0.33
C ASN A 3 6.70 9.61 1.60
N MET A 4 7.87 9.27 2.16
CA MET A 4 8.42 9.94 3.34
C MET A 4 8.85 11.40 3.05
N GLY A 5 9.21 11.71 1.80
CA GLY A 5 9.66 13.03 1.38
C GLY A 5 8.72 13.68 0.37
N THR A 6 9.17 13.81 -0.88
CA THR A 6 8.37 14.47 -1.92
C THR A 6 7.27 13.58 -2.50
N LYS A 7 6.20 14.22 -3.01
CA LYS A 7 5.13 13.57 -3.79
C LYS A 7 5.56 13.14 -5.20
N TYR A 8 6.69 13.65 -5.70
CA TYR A 8 7.16 13.35 -7.05
C TYR A 8 7.64 11.90 -7.17
N THR A 9 7.46 11.31 -8.35
CA THR A 9 7.90 9.95 -8.70
C THR A 9 8.49 9.93 -10.10
N SER A 10 9.27 8.89 -10.40
CA SER A 10 9.79 8.59 -11.74
C SER A 10 9.69 7.10 -12.02
N THR A 11 9.50 6.74 -13.29
CA THR A 11 9.52 5.35 -13.75
C THR A 11 10.92 5.03 -14.29
N ASP A 12 11.50 3.92 -13.84
CA ASP A 12 12.81 3.45 -14.30
C ASP A 12 12.76 2.99 -15.77
N SER A 13 13.92 2.80 -16.38
CA SER A 13 14.06 2.36 -17.78
C SER A 13 13.56 0.95 -18.05
N ASP A 14 13.25 0.18 -17.00
CA ASP A 14 12.61 -1.14 -17.12
C ASP A 14 11.12 -1.04 -17.50
N GLY A 15 10.54 0.16 -17.46
CA GLY A 15 9.13 0.42 -17.80
C GLY A 15 8.13 0.08 -16.70
N TRP A 16 8.58 -0.36 -15.52
CA TRP A 16 7.73 -0.86 -14.44
C TRP A 16 8.04 -0.26 -13.08
N THR A 17 9.31 -0.16 -12.69
CA THR A 17 9.69 0.24 -11.35
C THR A 17 9.41 1.74 -11.16
N VAL A 18 8.62 2.08 -10.15
CA VAL A 18 8.35 3.47 -9.76
C VAL A 18 9.14 3.81 -8.51
N ARG A 19 9.98 4.85 -8.58
CA ARG A 19 10.74 5.38 -7.44
C ARG A 19 10.26 6.76 -7.03
N THR A 20 10.50 7.12 -5.77
CA THR A 20 10.31 8.47 -5.26
C THR A 20 11.33 9.42 -5.89
N GLY A 21 10.90 10.66 -6.17
CA GLY A 21 11.74 11.65 -6.85
C GLY A 21 12.95 12.12 -6.02
N ASP A 22 12.94 11.89 -4.71
CA ASP A 22 14.06 12.18 -3.80
C ASP A 22 14.77 10.92 -3.27
N GLY A 23 14.40 9.72 -3.75
CA GLY A 23 14.96 8.44 -3.35
C GLY A 23 14.65 8.02 -1.90
N LYS A 24 13.82 8.77 -1.16
CA LYS A 24 13.42 8.38 0.20
C LYS A 24 12.39 7.24 0.18
N PRO A 25 12.28 6.45 1.27
CA PRO A 25 11.33 5.34 1.34
C PRO A 25 9.87 5.74 1.05
N SER A 26 9.13 4.79 0.49
CA SER A 26 7.68 4.83 0.30
C SER A 26 7.06 3.55 0.85
N ALA A 27 5.83 3.66 1.36
CA ALA A 27 5.08 2.52 1.90
C ALA A 27 3.67 2.47 1.35
N HIS A 28 3.09 1.27 1.28
CA HIS A 28 1.73 1.04 0.77
C HIS A 28 1.09 -0.17 1.44
N PHE A 29 -0.21 -0.03 1.68
CA PHE A 29 -1.12 -1.12 2.01
C PHE A 29 -2.30 -1.05 1.03
N GLU A 30 -2.86 -2.20 0.71
CA GLU A 30 -3.96 -2.34 -0.23
C GLU A 30 -5.05 -3.26 0.35
N TYR A 31 -6.30 -2.86 0.12
CA TYR A 31 -7.47 -3.70 0.37
C TYR A 31 -8.28 -3.84 -0.90
N ALA A 32 -8.73 -5.05 -1.21
CA ALA A 32 -9.77 -5.30 -2.20
C ALA A 32 -11.14 -5.17 -1.51
N VAL A 33 -12.06 -4.41 -2.11
CA VAL A 33 -13.41 -4.19 -1.57
C VAL A 33 -14.48 -4.35 -2.65
N ALA A 34 -15.66 -4.85 -2.27
CA ALA A 34 -16.86 -4.76 -3.10
C ALA A 34 -17.82 -3.69 -2.54
N ALA A 35 -18.24 -2.76 -3.40
CA ALA A 35 -19.17 -1.71 -3.02
C ALA A 35 -20.59 -2.27 -2.84
N ARG A 36 -21.22 -1.92 -1.72
CA ARG A 36 -22.59 -2.28 -1.34
C ARG A 36 -23.28 -1.07 -0.70
N GLU A 37 -24.60 -1.11 -0.63
CA GLU A 37 -25.35 -0.10 0.13
C GLU A 37 -25.06 -0.23 1.64
N GLY A 38 -24.78 0.90 2.30
CA GLY A 38 -24.52 0.96 3.74
C GLY A 38 -23.09 0.58 4.15
N LYS A 39 -22.62 -0.63 3.86
CA LYS A 39 -21.29 -1.12 4.28
C LYS A 39 -20.59 -1.92 3.18
N PRO A 40 -19.34 -1.59 2.79
CA PRO A 40 -18.59 -2.36 1.81
C PRO A 40 -18.17 -3.74 2.35
N ASP A 41 -18.09 -4.72 1.45
CA ASP A 41 -17.49 -6.02 1.75
C ASP A 41 -15.98 -5.90 1.59
N LEU A 42 -15.22 -6.32 2.61
CA LEU A 42 -13.77 -6.41 2.56
C LEU A 42 -13.37 -7.79 2.02
N LEU A 43 -12.65 -7.83 0.90
CA LEU A 43 -12.31 -9.06 0.17
C LEU A 43 -10.87 -9.54 0.43
N SER A 44 -10.03 -8.70 1.03
CA SER A 44 -8.66 -9.06 1.43
C SER A 44 -8.42 -8.67 2.90
N THR A 45 -7.47 -9.31 3.58
CA THR A 45 -7.25 -9.12 5.02
C THR A 45 -5.78 -9.06 5.40
N PHE A 46 -5.46 -8.31 6.46
CA PHE A 46 -4.16 -8.33 7.15
C PHE A 46 -4.22 -9.10 8.48
N GLU A 47 -5.36 -9.68 8.84
CA GLU A 47 -5.62 -10.33 10.13
C GLU A 47 -4.53 -11.35 10.51
N TYR A 48 -4.06 -12.17 9.57
CA TYR A 48 -3.02 -13.17 9.83
C TYR A 48 -1.68 -12.54 10.23
N ILE A 49 -1.35 -11.36 9.69
CA ILE A 49 -0.13 -10.63 10.03
C ILE A 49 -0.29 -10.02 11.43
N GLU A 50 -1.44 -9.39 11.69
CA GLU A 50 -1.77 -8.78 12.97
C GLU A 50 -1.79 -9.82 14.10
N GLU A 51 -2.36 -11.01 13.85
CA GLU A 51 -2.40 -12.10 14.82
C GLU A 51 -1.00 -12.49 15.29
N VAL A 52 -0.03 -12.56 14.38
CA VAL A 52 1.37 -12.89 14.71
C VAL A 52 2.06 -11.73 15.44
N LEU A 53 1.80 -10.48 15.03
CA LEU A 53 2.45 -9.31 15.62
C LEU A 53 1.91 -8.97 17.02
N THR A 54 0.65 -9.30 17.30
CA THR A 54 -0.03 -8.96 18.57
C THR A 54 0.13 -10.05 19.64
N LYS A 55 0.57 -11.26 19.26
CA LYS A 55 0.87 -12.37 20.20
C LYS A 55 2.25 -12.25 20.90
N ARG A 56 2.91 -11.09 20.80
CA ARG A 56 4.18 -10.78 21.47
C ARG A 56 3.94 -9.98 22.75
#